data_AF-A0A3N9NR71-F1
#
_entry.id   AF-A0A3N9NR71-F1
#
_cell.length_a   1.000
_cell.length_b   1.000
_cell.length_c   1.000
_cell.angle_alpha   90.00
_cell.angle_beta   90.00
_cell.angle_gamma   90.00
#
_symmetry.space_group_name_H-M   'P 1'
#
loop_
_entity.id
_entity.type
_entity.pdbx_description
1 polymer ?
#
loop_
_entity_poly.entity_id
_entity_poly.type
_entity_poly.pdbx_seq_one_letter_code
_entity_poly.pdbx_strand_id
1 'polypeptide(L)'
;MQQILFLIRKEFIQVFRDRAMIFIIFVMPLVQVLLLGSAVSTDIKHIKTIICDLDRTPSSRELIRRFQHTKYFDIQFIETNQKKITTYIDQGKATIAIV
;
A
#
# COMPACT_ATOMS: atom_id res chain seq x y z
N MET A 1 -18.88 -35.32 -25.23
CA MET A 1 -18.98 -34.75 -23.87
C MET A 1 -18.75 -35.77 -22.75
N GLN A 2 -19.30 -36.99 -22.80
CA GLN A 2 -19.15 -38.02 -21.75
C GLN A 2 -17.69 -38.35 -21.39
N GLN A 3 -16.80 -38.43 -22.37
CA GLN A 3 -15.37 -38.74 -22.17
C GLN A 3 -14.62 -37.65 -21.38
N ILE A 4 -14.96 -36.38 -21.61
CA ILE A 4 -14.33 -35.25 -20.91
C ILE A 4 -14.73 -35.28 -19.43
N LEU A 5 -16.02 -35.52 -19.13
CA LEU A 5 -16.51 -35.62 -17.75
C LEU A 5 -15.83 -36.76 -16.98
N PHE A 6 -15.60 -37.89 -17.66
CA PHE A 6 -14.90 -39.03 -17.07
C PHE A 6 -13.46 -38.69 -16.70
N LEU A 7 -12.73 -38.03 -17.61
CA LEU A 7 -11.36 -37.57 -17.35
C LEU A 7 -11.31 -36.58 -16.18
N ILE A 8 -12.19 -35.59 -16.18
CA ILE A 8 -12.29 -34.61 -15.09
C ILE A 8 -12.51 -35.32 -13.75
N ARG A 9 -13.47 -36.24 -13.68
CA ARG A 9 -13.73 -37.01 -12.44
C ARG A 9 -12.50 -37.78 -11.99
N LYS A 10 -11.76 -38.40 -12.92
CA LYS A 10 -10.53 -39.14 -12.61
C LYS A 10 -9.48 -38.23 -11.98
N GLU A 11 -9.23 -37.07 -12.58
CA GLU A 11 -8.22 -36.12 -12.11
C GLU A 11 -8.59 -35.53 -10.75
N PHE A 12 -9.87 -35.16 -10.52
CA PHE A 12 -10.30 -34.69 -9.19
C PHE A 12 -10.06 -35.74 -8.10
N ILE A 13 -10.42 -37.01 -8.35
CA ILE A 13 -10.17 -38.10 -7.39
C ILE A 13 -8.66 -38.26 -7.15
N GLN A 14 -7.84 -38.11 -8.19
CA GLN A 14 -6.38 -38.20 -8.08
C GLN A 14 -5.79 -37.06 -7.23
N VAL A 15 -6.25 -35.82 -7.45
CA VAL A 15 -5.86 -34.65 -6.66
C VAL A 15 -6.19 -34.85 -5.18
N PHE A 16 -7.40 -35.33 -4.86
CA PHE A 16 -7.80 -35.57 -3.46
C PHE A 16 -7.13 -36.80 -2.82
N ARG A 17 -6.56 -37.71 -3.61
CA ARG A 17 -5.81 -38.87 -3.09
C ARG A 17 -4.35 -38.53 -2.84
N ASP A 18 -3.80 -37.59 -3.60
CA ASP A 18 -2.43 -37.12 -3.43
C ASP A 18 -2.34 -36.10 -2.29
N ARG A 19 -1.76 -36.54 -1.16
CA ARG A 19 -1.57 -35.71 0.03
C ARG A 19 -0.70 -34.48 -0.24
N ALA A 20 0.27 -34.57 -1.16
CA ALA A 20 1.13 -33.45 -1.52
C ALA A 20 0.33 -32.41 -2.32
N MET A 21 -0.54 -32.84 -3.24
CA MET A 21 -1.42 -31.91 -3.96
C MET A 21 -2.40 -31.20 -3.04
N ILE A 22 -3.03 -31.94 -2.10
CA ILE A 22 -3.89 -31.32 -1.07
C ILE A 22 -3.08 -30.28 -0.27
N PHE A 23 -1.88 -30.63 0.16
CA PHE A 23 -1.03 -29.70 0.90
C PHE A 23 -0.74 -28.43 0.10
N ILE A 24 -0.34 -28.54 -1.17
CA ILE A 24 -0.05 -27.38 -2.03
C ILE A 24 -1.30 -26.52 -2.22
N ILE A 25 -2.46 -27.13 -2.51
CA ILE A 25 -3.73 -26.42 -2.76
C ILE A 25 -4.17 -25.59 -1.55
N PHE A 26 -3.89 -26.02 -0.32
CA PHE A 26 -4.29 -25.28 0.88
C PHE A 26 -3.17 -24.40 1.46
N VAL A 27 -1.96 -24.94 1.59
CA VAL A 27 -0.85 -24.27 2.27
C VAL A 27 -0.22 -23.20 1.40
N MET A 28 -0.11 -23.41 0.08
CA MET A 28 0.50 -22.41 -0.78
C MET A 28 -0.33 -21.11 -0.85
N PRO A 29 -1.67 -21.16 -1.02
CA PRO A 29 -2.49 -19.95 -0.91
C PRO A 29 -2.46 -19.31 0.48
N LEU A 30 -2.39 -20.11 1.55
CA LEU A 30 -2.29 -19.56 2.91
C LEU A 30 -0.99 -18.77 3.08
N VAL A 31 0.14 -19.32 2.63
CA VAL A 31 1.43 -18.61 2.62
C VAL A 31 1.35 -17.36 1.76
N GLN A 32 0.72 -17.42 0.58
CA GLN A 32 0.51 -16.24 -0.27
C GLN A 32 -0.29 -15.15 0.45
N VAL A 33 -1.40 -15.49 1.11
CA VAL A 33 -2.21 -14.52 1.86
C VAL A 33 -1.43 -13.96 3.05
N LEU A 34 -0.63 -14.77 3.75
CA LEU A 34 0.19 -14.28 4.85
C LEU A 34 1.28 -13.32 4.36
N LEU A 35 1.98 -13.67 3.28
CA LEU A 35 3.03 -12.82 2.69
C LEU A 35 2.45 -11.53 2.10
N LEU A 36 1.42 -11.65 1.27
CA LEU A 36 0.80 -10.51 0.60
C LEU A 36 -0.04 -9.67 1.57
N GLY A 37 -0.78 -10.28 2.50
CA GLY A 37 -1.55 -9.57 3.52
C GLY A 37 -0.67 -8.76 4.47
N SER A 38 0.51 -9.29 4.83
CA SER A 38 1.51 -8.54 5.59
C SER A 38 2.06 -7.36 4.78
N ALA A 39 2.30 -7.54 3.48
CA ALA A 39 2.77 -6.46 2.60
C ALA A 39 1.72 -5.37 2.35
N VAL A 40 0.44 -5.74 2.25
CA VAL A 40 -0.70 -4.81 2.10
C VAL A 40 -0.92 -3.99 3.37
N SER A 41 -0.52 -4.51 4.53
CA SER A 41 -0.56 -3.81 5.82
C SER A 41 0.62 -2.86 6.03
N THR A 42 1.27 -2.39 4.95
CA THR A 42 2.09 -1.19 5.04
C THR A 42 1.14 -0.01 5.25
N ASP A 43 0.69 0.12 6.49
CA ASP A 43 -0.14 1.22 6.97
C ASP A 43 0.63 2.49 6.62
N ILE A 44 0.18 3.22 5.58
CA ILE A 44 0.87 4.42 5.09
C ILE A 44 0.61 5.57 6.07
N LYS A 45 1.04 5.39 7.31
CA LYS A 45 1.00 6.36 8.39
C LYS A 45 2.38 7.00 8.47
N HIS A 46 2.43 8.24 8.94
CA HIS A 46 3.70 8.96 9.10
C HIS A 46 4.48 9.20 7.80
N ILE A 47 3.79 9.51 6.70
CA ILE A 47 4.48 9.97 5.50
C ILE A 47 5.12 11.32 5.83
N LYS A 48 6.45 11.42 5.70
CA LYS A 48 7.16 12.68 5.85
C LYS A 48 6.70 13.63 4.76
N THR A 49 5.96 14.67 5.12
CA THR A 49 5.32 15.59 4.17
C THR A 49 5.88 17.00 4.35
N ILE A 50 6.19 17.64 3.24
CA ILE A 50 6.45 19.09 3.19
C ILE A 50 5.25 19.79 2.52
N ILE A 51 4.88 20.94 3.07
CA ILE A 51 3.82 21.78 2.50
C ILE A 51 4.44 23.06 1.96
N CYS A 52 4.05 23.48 0.76
CA CYS A 52 4.44 24.74 0.16
C CYS A 52 3.23 25.67 0.06
N ASP A 53 3.01 26.51 1.07
CA ASP A 53 1.87 27.43 1.10
C ASP A 53 2.17 28.70 0.30
N LEU A 54 1.78 28.70 -0.99
CA LEU A 54 1.92 29.85 -1.88
C LEU A 54 0.81 30.89 -1.70
N ASP A 55 -0.39 30.45 -1.35
CA ASP A 55 -1.59 31.29 -1.25
C ASP A 55 -1.63 32.07 0.08
N ARG A 56 -1.12 31.48 1.17
CA ARG A 56 -1.01 32.11 2.50
C ARG A 56 -2.32 32.70 3.02
N THR A 57 -3.45 32.15 2.59
CA THR A 57 -4.79 32.58 3.01
C THR A 57 -5.22 31.86 4.29
N PRO A 58 -6.24 32.37 5.02
CA PRO A 58 -6.86 31.62 6.11
C PRO A 58 -7.38 30.25 5.66
N SER A 59 -7.87 30.15 4.43
CA SER A 59 -8.34 28.90 3.83
C SER A 59 -7.22 27.90 3.61
N SER A 60 -6.04 28.33 3.12
CA SER A 60 -4.88 27.44 2.97
C SER A 60 -4.39 26.95 4.34
N ARG A 61 -4.34 27.81 5.36
CA ARG A 61 -3.97 27.42 6.74
C ARG A 61 -4.93 26.41 7.36
N GLU A 62 -6.23 26.54 7.12
CA GLU A 62 -7.23 25.58 7.59
C GLU A 62 -7.05 24.21 6.91
N LEU A 63 -6.74 24.20 5.61
CA LEU A 63 -6.42 22.96 4.89
C LEU A 63 -5.17 22.28 5.48
N ILE A 64 -4.10 23.03 5.75
CA ILE A 64 -2.88 22.53 6.39
C ILE A 64 -3.20 21.90 7.74
N ARG A 65 -4.00 22.59 8.56
CA ARG A 65 -4.41 22.11 9.89
C ARG A 65 -5.17 20.79 9.80
N ARG A 66 -6.04 20.62 8.80
CA ARG A 66 -6.74 19.34 8.56
C ARG A 66 -5.76 18.21 8.27
N PHE A 67 -4.74 18.44 7.45
CA PHE A 67 -3.70 17.44 7.19
C PHE A 67 -2.91 17.08 8.46
N GLN A 68 -2.56 18.06 9.29
CA GLN A 68 -1.86 17.84 10.57
C GLN A 68 -2.67 16.98 11.56
N HIS A 69 -4.00 17.03 11.49
CA HIS A 69 -4.87 16.22 12.36
C HIS A 69 -5.08 14.79 11.87
N THR A 70 -4.56 14.42 10.68
CA THR A 70 -4.59 13.04 10.20
C THR A 70 -3.37 12.26 10.67
N LYS A 71 -3.48 10.93 10.81
CA LYS A 71 -2.35 10.04 11.13
C LYS A 71 -1.53 9.63 9.89
N TYR A 72 -1.91 10.12 8.71
CA TYR A 72 -1.29 9.76 7.45
C TYR A 72 -0.07 10.62 7.14
N PHE A 73 -0.11 11.90 7.49
CA PHE A 73 0.91 12.88 7.12
C PHE A 73 1.63 13.44 8.34
N ASP A 74 2.94 13.26 8.38
CA ASP A 74 3.81 13.95 9.33
C ASP A 74 4.34 15.21 8.65
N ILE A 75 3.69 16.34 8.89
CA ILE A 75 4.09 17.62 8.32
C ILE A 75 5.35 18.12 9.04
N GLN A 76 6.49 18.02 8.35
CA GLN A 76 7.81 18.38 8.89
C GLN A 76 8.12 19.86 8.70
N PHE A 77 7.75 20.42 7.54
CA PHE A 77 8.09 21.78 7.15
C PHE A 77 6.96 22.43 6.36
N ILE A 78 6.78 23.74 6.56
CA ILE A 78 5.94 24.59 5.72
C ILE A 78 6.87 25.62 5.08
N GLU A 79 7.00 25.58 3.76
CA GLU A 79 7.84 26.47 2.98
C GLU A 79 6.94 27.32 2.06
N THR A 80 7.48 28.39 1.50
CA THR A 80 6.74 29.25 0.57
C THR A 80 7.46 29.40 -0.77
N ASN A 81 8.54 28.64 -0.94
CA ASN A 81 9.37 28.65 -2.14
C ASN A 81 9.44 27.22 -2.67
N GLN A 82 8.77 27.01 -3.80
CA GLN A 82 8.69 25.72 -4.46
C GLN A 82 10.07 25.13 -4.79
N LYS A 83 11.09 25.96 -5.07
CA LYS A 83 12.44 25.49 -5.42
C LYS A 83 13.13 24.75 -4.27
N LYS A 84 12.78 25.04 -3.02
CA LYS A 84 13.36 24.38 -1.85
C LYS A 84 12.75 23.00 -1.61
N ILE A 85 11.57 22.71 -2.14
CA ILE A 85 10.90 21.40 -1.99
C ILE A 85 11.81 20.27 -2.45
N THR A 86 12.42 20.43 -3.62
CA THR A 86 13.35 19.44 -4.20
C THR A 86 14.50 19.15 -3.24
N THR A 87 15.06 20.17 -2.59
CA THR A 87 16.11 19.98 -1.58
C THR A 87 15.66 19.13 -0.39
N TYR A 88 14.42 19.29 0.09
CA TYR A 88 13.91 18.46 1.19
C TYR A 88 13.64 17.01 0.79
N ILE A 89 13.23 16.78 -0.46
CA ILE A 89 13.05 15.43 -1.01
C ILE A 89 14.40 14.76 -1.23
N ASP A 90 15.36 15.45 -1.86
CA ASP A 90 16.70 14.93 -2.14
C ASP A 90 17.47 14.60 -0.85
N GLN A 91 17.26 15.35 0.23
CA GLN A 91 17.85 15.09 1.54
C GLN A 91 17.13 13.99 2.35
N GLY A 92 16.06 13.39 1.81
CA GLY A 92 15.24 12.41 2.52
C GLY A 92 14.49 12.96 3.74
N LYS A 93 14.37 14.29 3.85
CA LYS A 93 13.63 14.98 4.90
C LYS A 93 12.12 14.97 4.65
N ALA A 94 11.71 14.83 3.39
CA ALA A 94 10.33 14.63 2.97
C ALA A 94 10.24 13.55 1.90
N THR A 95 9.13 12.82 1.88
CA THR A 95 8.80 11.81 0.85
C THR A 95 7.83 12.37 -0.18
N ILE A 96 6.93 13.26 0.26
CA ILE A 96 5.93 13.89 -0.60
C ILE A 96 5.85 15.39 -0.33
N ALA A 97 5.40 16.15 -1.34
CA ALA A 97 5.16 17.58 -1.23
C ALA A 97 3.73 17.93 -1.63
N ILE A 98 3.10 18.82 -0.87
CA ILE A 98 1.80 19.43 -1.19
C ILE A 98 2.07 20.90 -1.48
N VAL A 99 1.61 21.43 -2.62
CA VAL A 99 1.85 22.81 -3.08
C VAL A 99 0.53 23.52 -3.29
#